data_AF-A0A7V9J5P0-F1
#
_entry.id   AF-A0A7V9J5P0-F1
#
_cell.length_a   1.000
_cell.length_b   1.000
_cell.length_c   1.000
_cell.angle_alpha   90.00
_cell.angle_beta   90.00
_cell.angle_gamma   90.00
#
_symmetry.space_group_name_H-M   'P 1'
#
loop_
_entity.id
_entity.type
_entity.pdbx_description
1 polymer ?
#
loop_
_entity_poly.entity_id
_entity_poly.type
_entity_poly.pdbx_seq_one_letter_code
_entity_poly.pdbx_strand_id
1 'polypeptide(L)' 'MAESLNGTFKAELIKLHGPWRTRDATEIAIIEWIDWYNAVRLHGKIGDVPPAEHEA' A
#
# COMPACT_ATOMS: atom_id res chain seq x y z
N MET A 1 -5.09 -4.73 -13.41
CA MET A 1 -4.29 -4.92 -12.18
C MET A 1 -3.92 -3.57 -11.54
N ALA A 2 -3.36 -2.63 -12.30
CA ALA A 2 -3.01 -1.29 -11.79
C ALA A 2 -4.19 -0.51 -11.17
N GLU A 3 -5.40 -0.63 -11.72
CA GLU A 3 -6.58 0.08 -11.21
C GLU A 3 -6.98 -0.34 -9.79
N SER A 4 -6.93 -1.65 -9.48
CA SER A 4 -7.25 -2.17 -8.15
C SER A 4 -6.20 -1.77 -7.11
N LEU A 5 -4.92 -1.78 -7.49
CA LEU A 5 -3.83 -1.29 -6.63
C LEU A 5 -4.01 0.20 -6.34
N ASN A 6 -4.23 1.02 -7.37
CA ASN A 6 -4.46 2.46 -7.22
C ASN A 6 -5.69 2.77 -6.36
N GLY A 7 -6.76 1.98 -6.49
CA GLY A 7 -7.94 2.07 -5.63
C GLY A 7 -7.62 1.83 -4.16
N THR A 8 -6.85 0.78 -3.88
CA THR A 8 -6.41 0.42 -2.53
C THR A 8 -5.50 1.49 -1.93
N PHE A 9 -4.48 1.90 -2.68
CA PHE A 9 -3.55 2.98 -2.31
C PHE A 9 -4.30 4.27 -1.92
N LYS A 10 -5.26 4.71 -2.75
CA LYS A 10 -6.05 5.91 -2.45
C LYS A 10 -6.94 5.74 -1.22
N ALA A 11 -7.52 4.55 -1.02
CA ALA A 11 -8.39 4.28 0.12
C ALA A 11 -7.61 4.28 1.45
N GLU A 12 -6.47 3.59 1.49
CA GLU A 12 -5.68 3.44 2.71
C GLU A 12 -4.81 4.67 2.95
N LEU A 13 -3.92 5.01 2.03
CA LEU A 13 -2.93 6.05 2.28
C LEU A 13 -3.50 7.46 2.29
N ILE A 14 -4.48 7.73 1.41
CA ILE A 14 -4.98 9.09 1.19
C ILE A 14 -6.24 9.37 2.01
N LYS A 15 -7.21 8.45 2.02
CA LYS A 15 -8.48 8.66 2.73
C LYS A 15 -8.41 8.30 4.21
N LEU A 16 -7.73 7.21 4.58
CA LEU A 16 -7.69 6.74 5.96
C LEU A 16 -6.58 7.43 6.78
N HIS A 17 -5.39 7.55 6.19
CA HIS A 17 -4.21 8.09 6.90
C HIS A 17 -3.87 9.55 6.55
N GLY A 18 -4.37 10.06 5.42
CA GLY A 18 -4.24 11.47 5.05
C GLY A 18 -5.28 12.38 5.74
N PRO A 19 -5.29 13.69 5.41
CA PRO A 19 -4.37 14.39 4.52
C PRO A 19 -3.01 14.66 5.16
N TRP A 20 -1.96 14.61 4.34
CA TRP A 20 -0.58 14.91 4.75
C TRP A 20 -0.29 16.41 4.61
N ARG A 21 0.41 16.97 5.59
CA ARG A 21 0.61 18.44 5.68
C ARG A 21 1.64 18.98 4.69
N THR A 22 2.58 18.16 4.26
CA THR A 22 3.65 18.54 3.32
C THR A 22 3.85 17.47 2.25
N ARG A 23 4.48 17.87 1.13
CA ARG A 23 4.86 16.94 0.07
C ARG A 23 5.83 15.87 0.61
N ASP A 24 6.84 16.30 1.36
CA ASP A 24 7.83 15.43 1.99
C ASP A 24 7.19 14.35 2.88
N ALA A 25 6.23 14.74 3.74
CA ALA A 25 5.49 13.78 4.57
C ALA A 25 4.67 12.79 3.72
N THR A 26 4.16 13.24 2.56
CA THR A 26 3.47 12.36 1.61
C THR A 26 4.44 11.39 0.95
N GLU A 27 5.62 11.85 0.55
CA GLU A 27 6.66 11.02 -0.07
C GLU A 27 7.12 9.91 0.89
N ILE A 28 7.34 10.25 2.17
CA ILE A 28 7.69 9.27 3.21
C ILE A 28 6.55 8.26 3.41
N ALA A 29 5.31 8.74 3.58
CA ALA A 29 4.16 7.87 3.81
C ALA A 29 3.91 6.91 2.62
N ILE A 30 4.21 7.33 1.38
CA ILE A 30 4.17 6.46 0.20
C ILE A 30 5.19 5.32 0.32
N ILE A 31 6.43 5.63 0.70
CA ILE A 31 7.49 4.62 0.84
C ILE A 31 7.11 3.61 1.93
N GLU A 32 6.66 4.08 3.08
CA GLU A 32 6.24 3.21 4.19
C GLU A 32 5.04 2.34 3.79
N TRP A 33 4.06 2.90 3.07
CA TRP A 33 2.92 2.12 2.59
C TRP A 33 3.33 1.05 1.57
N ILE A 34 4.26 1.35 0.67
CA ILE A 34 4.77 0.38 -0.32
C ILE A 34 5.51 -0.75 0.39
N ASP A 35 6.38 -0.44 1.35
CA ASP A 35 7.12 -1.43 2.13
C ASP A 35 6.16 -2.38 2.86
N TRP A 36 5.20 -1.81 3.61
CA TRP A 36 4.18 -2.58 4.30
C TRP A 36 3.30 -3.41 3.35
N TYR A 37 2.84 -2.81 2.25
CA TYR A 37 1.98 -3.48 1.28
C TYR A 37 2.65 -4.71 0.68
N ASN A 38 3.95 -4.63 0.37
CA ASN A 38 4.66 -5.73 -0.28
C ASN A 38 5.16 -6.79 0.70
N ALA A 39 5.61 -6.40 1.89
CA ALA A 39 6.32 -7.29 2.81
C ALA A 39 5.44 -7.84 3.95
N VAL A 40 4.33 -7.18 4.28
CA VAL A 40 3.56 -7.48 5.50
C VAL A 40 2.07 -7.67 5.23
N ARG A 41 1.48 -6.90 4.31
CA ARG A 41 0.04 -6.93 4.07
C ARG A 41 -0.37 -8.31 3.55
N LEU A 42 -1.29 -8.97 4.24
CA LEU A 42 -1.80 -10.27 3.81
C LEU A 42 -2.96 -10.09 2.83
N HIS A 43 -2.98 -10.94 1.81
CA HIS A 43 -3.99 -10.90 0.76
C HIS A 43 -4.68 -12.26 0.62
N GLY A 44 -5.90 -12.38 1.12
CA GLY A 44 -6.67 -13.64 1.03
C GLY A 44 -6.90 -14.15 -0.40
N LYS A 45 -6.81 -13.29 -1.42
CA LYS A 45 -6.88 -13.72 -2.84
C LYS A 45 -5.65 -14.49 -3.32
N ILE A 46 -4.51 -14.34 -2.64
CA ILE A 46 -3.25 -15.02 -2.99
C ILE A 46 -2.83 -15.99 -1.87
N GLY A 47 -3.76 -16.42 -1.03
CA GLY A 47 -3.48 -17.41 0.02
C GLY A 47 -2.96 -16.82 1.33
N ASP A 48 -3.35 -15.57 1.64
CA ASP A 48 -3.00 -14.91 2.90
C ASP A 48 -1.50 -14.75 3.13
N VAL A 49 -0.76 -14.52 2.03
CA VAL A 49 0.67 -14.16 2.04
C VAL A 49 0.88 -12.73 1.53
N PRO A 50 2.03 -12.11 1.83
CA PRO A 50 2.42 -10.85 1.23
C PRO A 50 2.61 -10.95 -0.29
N PRO A 51 2.35 -9.87 -1.06
CA PRO A 51 2.56 -9.85 -2.50
C PRO A 51 3.97 -10.28 -2.92
N ALA A 52 5.00 -9.81 -2.20
CA ALA A 52 6.39 -10.15 -2.51
C ALA A 52 6.67 -11.66 -2.41
N GLU A 53 5.99 -12.40 -1.53
CA GLU A 53 6.14 -13.85 -1.43
C GLU A 53 5.38 -14.60 -2.53
N HIS A 54 4.30 -14.03 -3.06
CA HIS A 54 3.53 -14.63 -4.15
C HIS A 54 4.17 -14.41 -5.54
N GLU A 55 4.88 -13.30 -5.72
CA GLU A 55 5.52 -12.91 -6.97
C GLU A 55 6.97 -13.43 -7.13
N ALA A 56 7.52 -14.07 -6.08
CA ALA A 56 8.89 -14.60 -6.02
C ALA A 56 9.10 -15.89 -6.84
#